data_AF-A0AAV0NNG9-F1
#
_entry.id   AF-A0AAV0NNG9-F1
#
_cell.length_a   1.000
_cell.length_b   1.000
_cell.length_c   1.000
_cell.angle_alpha   90.00
_cell.angle_beta   90.00
_cell.angle_gamma   90.00
#
_symmetry.space_group_name_H-M   'P 1'
#
loop_
_entity.id
_entity.type
_entity.pdbx_description
1 polymer ?
#
loop_
_entity_poly.entity_id
_entity_poly.type
_entity_poly.pdbx_seq_one_letter_code
_entity_poly.pdbx_strand_id
1 'polypeptide(L)'
;TSATVSEAERFWRICQAIGDIAFAYAYSTDLDCMQDTLKSSPAENKAMKHASFVGVSTTTVFYLLCGCVGYAAFREHAPGDLLSGSGFDHPVWLLNVANVCMAIHLIGAYQVFAQPIFSLVESSCRQRWPEVKFVTMDHQITIPFLGGTSFQVNWFRVVWRSAYVAVTTVFATVLPFFNVLLALIGAASFWPLTVYFPIEMYIARAKVLKFSFSWMCLQALSLVCLLVSLVAAAGSVAGLIQSLKTYRPFKNEV
;
A
#
# COMPACT_ATOMS: atom_id res chain seq x y z
N THR A 1 16.30 12.10 -31.00
CA THR A 1 17.55 12.47 -30.32
C THR A 1 17.27 12.46 -28.83
N SER A 2 17.85 11.49 -28.13
CA SER A 2 17.53 11.12 -26.75
C SER A 2 17.88 12.25 -25.79
N ALA A 3 16.91 12.70 -24.98
CA ALA A 3 17.24 13.44 -23.77
C ALA A 3 17.94 12.44 -22.83
N THR A 4 19.25 12.57 -22.68
CA THR A 4 20.01 11.84 -21.65
C THR A 4 19.52 12.31 -20.29
N VAL A 5 18.98 11.39 -19.49
CA VAL A 5 18.58 11.64 -18.10
C VAL A 5 19.76 12.24 -17.36
N SER A 6 19.56 13.37 -16.66
CA SER A 6 20.63 13.98 -15.87
C SER A 6 21.07 13.04 -14.76
N GLU A 7 22.37 13.03 -14.40
CA GLU A 7 22.88 12.24 -13.28
C GLU A 7 22.10 12.50 -11.97
N ALA A 8 21.68 13.75 -11.75
CA ALA A 8 20.85 14.11 -10.59
C ALA A 8 19.46 13.44 -10.66
N GLU A 9 18.83 13.45 -11.83
CA GLU A 9 17.51 12.81 -12.03
C GLU A 9 17.61 11.28 -11.88
N ARG A 10 18.68 10.68 -12.41
CA ARG A 10 18.97 9.26 -12.22
C ARG A 10 19.11 8.90 -10.74
N PHE A 11 19.86 9.70 -9.98
CA PHE A 11 20.01 9.51 -8.54
C PHE A 11 18.66 9.55 -7.80
N TRP A 12 17.81 10.52 -8.11
CA TRP A 12 16.48 10.61 -7.49
C TRP A 12 15.57 9.43 -7.85
N ARG A 13 15.62 8.97 -9.11
CA ARG A 13 14.87 7.77 -9.53
C ARG A 13 15.33 6.50 -8.81
N ILE A 14 16.64 6.35 -8.55
CA ILE A 14 17.16 5.25 -7.74
C ILE A 14 16.64 5.34 -6.30
N CYS A 15 16.66 6.53 -5.69
CA CYS A 15 16.13 6.72 -4.34
C CYS A 15 14.63 6.38 -4.26
N GLN A 16 13.86 6.79 -5.26
CA GLN A 16 12.44 6.48 -5.35
C GLN A 16 12.21 4.96 -5.48
N ALA A 17 12.97 4.27 -6.34
CA ALA A 17 12.86 2.83 -6.52
C ALA A 17 13.15 2.04 -5.22
N ILE A 18 14.06 2.54 -4.37
CA ILE A 18 14.28 1.97 -3.03
C ILE A 18 13.02 2.07 -2.17
N GLY A 19 12.29 3.19 -2.25
CA GLY A 19 11.00 3.39 -1.58
C GLY A 19 9.92 2.43 -2.11
N ASP A 20 9.85 2.22 -3.42
CA ASP A 20 8.93 1.26 -4.04
C ASP A 20 9.21 -0.18 -3.57
N ILE A 21 10.49 -0.57 -3.48
CA ILE A 21 10.89 -1.86 -2.91
C ILE A 21 10.48 -1.95 -1.44
N ALA A 22 10.72 -0.91 -0.64
CA ALA A 22 10.35 -0.89 0.77
C ALA A 22 8.83 -1.06 0.96
N PHE A 23 8.02 -0.38 0.14
CA PHE A 23 6.57 -0.55 0.12
C PHE A 23 6.16 -1.99 -0.24
N ALA A 24 6.79 -2.59 -1.25
CA ALA A 24 6.46 -3.93 -1.71
C ALA A 24 6.67 -5.04 -0.66
N TYR A 25 7.50 -4.79 0.36
CA TYR A 25 7.74 -5.70 1.48
C TYR A 25 7.09 -5.26 2.81
N ALA A 26 6.21 -4.25 2.81
CA ALA A 26 5.60 -3.69 4.02
C ALA A 26 4.45 -4.52 4.63
N TYR A 27 4.46 -5.85 4.45
CA TYR A 27 3.40 -6.76 4.94
C TYR A 27 3.36 -6.92 6.46
N SER A 28 4.39 -6.43 7.15
CA SER A 28 4.51 -6.45 8.62
C SER A 28 3.34 -5.76 9.33
N THR A 29 2.74 -4.76 8.68
CA THR A 29 1.60 -4.00 9.20
C THR A 29 0.33 -4.84 9.30
N ASP A 30 0.17 -5.85 8.44
CA ASP A 30 -0.97 -6.75 8.40
C ASP A 30 -0.70 -8.07 9.12
N LEU A 31 0.55 -8.32 9.54
CA LEU A 31 0.96 -9.59 10.16
C LEU A 31 0.15 -9.93 11.40
N ASP A 32 -0.13 -8.95 12.25
CA ASP A 32 -0.85 -9.18 13.51
C ASP A 32 -2.29 -9.63 13.23
N CYS A 33 -2.95 -9.02 12.24
CA CYS A 33 -4.30 -9.41 11.83
C CYS A 33 -4.31 -10.82 11.20
N MET A 34 -3.27 -11.18 10.45
CA MET A 34 -3.15 -12.54 9.89
C MET A 34 -2.94 -13.59 10.98
N GLN A 35 -2.09 -13.29 11.97
CA GLN A 35 -1.81 -14.19 13.09
C GLN A 35 -3.04 -14.49 13.92
N ASP A 36 -3.88 -13.48 14.18
CA ASP A 36 -5.12 -13.64 14.95
C ASP A 36 -6.14 -14.59 14.29
N THR A 37 -6.00 -14.86 12.99
CA THR A 37 -6.86 -15.80 12.25
C THR A 37 -6.31 -17.22 12.17
N LEU A 38 -5.07 -17.46 12.62
CA LEU A 38 -4.44 -18.77 12.53
C LEU A 38 -5.07 -19.74 13.53
N LYS A 39 -5.20 -21.01 13.12
CA LYS A 39 -5.63 -22.07 14.03
C LYS A 39 -4.58 -22.29 15.11
N SER A 40 -5.02 -22.65 16.31
CA SER A 40 -4.16 -22.83 17.49
C SER A 40 -3.14 -23.96 17.39
N SER A 41 -3.24 -24.82 16.36
CA SER A 41 -2.30 -25.91 16.11
C SER A 41 -1.93 -25.96 14.62
N PRO A 42 -0.62 -25.93 14.26
CA PRO A 42 0.55 -25.77 15.14
C PRO A 42 0.64 -24.36 15.74
N ALA A 43 1.57 -24.13 16.67
CA ALA A 43 1.77 -22.82 17.28
C ALA A 43 1.89 -21.70 16.22
N GLU A 44 1.21 -20.58 16.44
CA GLU A 44 1.09 -19.45 15.51
C GLU A 44 2.45 -18.98 14.99
N ASN A 45 3.45 -18.87 15.88
CA ASN A 45 4.80 -18.47 15.50
C ASN A 45 5.46 -19.42 14.50
N LYS A 46 5.18 -20.73 14.56
CA LYS A 46 5.75 -21.76 13.68
C LYS A 46 5.03 -21.77 12.34
N ALA A 47 3.69 -21.69 12.37
CA ALA A 47 2.87 -21.58 11.17
C ALA A 47 3.22 -20.30 10.39
N MET A 48 3.22 -19.15 11.09
CA MET A 48 3.51 -17.86 10.49
C MET A 48 4.95 -17.78 9.98
N LYS A 49 5.95 -18.28 10.73
CA LYS A 49 7.34 -18.27 10.25
C LYS A 49 7.51 -19.07 8.94
N HIS A 50 6.86 -20.22 8.83
CA HIS A 50 6.88 -21.01 7.60
C HIS A 50 6.15 -20.28 6.46
N ALA A 51 4.95 -19.76 6.72
CA ALA A 51 4.17 -19.02 5.74
C ALA A 51 4.90 -17.75 5.25
N SER A 52 5.47 -16.96 6.17
CA SER A 52 6.31 -15.80 5.86
C SER A 52 7.53 -16.18 5.03
N PHE A 53 8.23 -17.26 5.40
CA PHE A 53 9.40 -17.69 4.65
C PHE A 53 9.05 -18.04 3.20
N VAL A 54 8.00 -18.84 3.01
CA VAL A 54 7.52 -19.21 1.66
C VAL A 54 7.04 -17.97 0.91
N GLY A 55 6.17 -17.16 1.52
CA GLY A 55 5.59 -15.98 0.90
C GLY A 55 6.64 -14.97 0.46
N VAL A 56 7.53 -14.56 1.37
CA VAL A 56 8.61 -13.60 1.07
C VAL A 56 9.55 -14.16 0.01
N SER A 57 9.92 -15.45 0.08
CA SER A 57 10.80 -16.06 -0.92
C SER A 57 10.16 -16.09 -2.30
N THR A 58 8.90 -16.51 -2.40
CA THR A 58 8.15 -16.55 -3.66
C THR A 58 8.00 -15.15 -4.26
N THR A 59 7.61 -14.17 -3.45
CA THR A 59 7.49 -12.77 -3.88
C THR A 59 8.83 -12.22 -4.35
N THR A 60 9.92 -12.51 -3.63
CA THR A 60 11.27 -12.06 -4.02
C THR A 60 11.69 -12.61 -5.38
N VAL A 61 11.51 -13.91 -5.61
CA VAL A 61 11.83 -14.53 -6.89
C VAL A 61 10.97 -13.91 -8.00
N PHE A 62 9.68 -13.74 -7.76
CA PHE A 62 8.76 -13.17 -8.75
C PHE A 62 9.14 -11.71 -9.10
N TYR A 63 9.40 -10.86 -8.11
CA TYR A 63 9.79 -9.47 -8.34
C TYR A 63 11.14 -9.35 -9.04
N LEU A 64 12.13 -10.19 -8.69
CA LEU A 64 13.41 -10.23 -9.39
C LEU A 64 13.24 -10.67 -10.85
N LEU A 65 12.41 -11.68 -11.12
CA LEU A 65 12.12 -12.12 -12.48
C LEU A 65 11.43 -11.01 -13.29
N CYS A 66 10.38 -10.38 -12.75
CA CYS A 66 9.70 -9.26 -13.40
C CYS A 66 10.64 -8.08 -13.65
N GLY A 67 11.48 -7.72 -12.67
CA GLY A 67 12.45 -6.63 -12.78
C GLY A 67 13.53 -6.92 -13.84
N CYS A 68 14.12 -8.12 -13.83
CA CYS A 68 15.15 -8.52 -14.78
C CYS A 68 14.61 -8.64 -16.21
N VAL A 69 13.45 -9.29 -16.39
CA VAL A 69 12.82 -9.44 -17.72
C VAL A 69 12.33 -8.09 -18.24
N GLY A 70 11.71 -7.27 -17.38
CA GLY A 70 11.27 -5.93 -17.73
C GLY A 70 12.45 -5.04 -18.15
N TYR A 71 13.55 -5.06 -17.41
CA TYR A 71 14.76 -4.33 -17.79
C TYR A 71 15.40 -4.87 -19.07
N ALA A 72 15.40 -6.19 -19.29
CA ALA A 72 15.92 -6.78 -20.52
C ALA A 72 15.10 -6.36 -21.75
N ALA A 73 13.78 -6.21 -21.61
CA ALA A 73 12.88 -5.81 -22.68
C ALA A 73 12.93 -4.29 -22.95
N PHE A 74 12.86 -3.45 -21.91
CA PHE A 74 12.67 -2.00 -22.03
C PHE A 74 13.94 -1.17 -21.80
N ARG A 75 14.96 -1.76 -21.17
CA ARG A 75 16.20 -1.08 -20.76
C ARG A 75 15.91 0.21 -19.99
N GLU A 76 16.60 1.30 -20.31
CA GLU A 76 16.46 2.61 -19.67
C GLU A 76 15.09 3.27 -19.93
N HIS A 77 14.29 2.73 -20.84
CA HIS A 77 12.96 3.23 -21.21
C HIS A 77 11.82 2.50 -20.50
N ALA A 78 12.11 1.66 -19.50
CA ALA A 78 11.07 0.98 -18.72
C ALA A 78 10.14 2.02 -18.05
N PRO A 79 8.82 1.97 -18.33
CA PRO A 79 7.87 2.84 -17.66
C PRO A 79 7.68 2.39 -16.21
N GLY A 80 7.34 3.32 -15.32
CA GLY A 80 7.07 3.00 -13.92
C GLY A 80 5.80 2.16 -13.73
N ASP A 81 4.85 2.24 -14.67
CA ASP A 81 3.69 1.35 -14.76
C ASP A 81 3.69 0.69 -16.14
N LEU A 82 3.90 -0.62 -16.17
CA LEU A 82 3.94 -1.41 -17.41
C LEU A 82 2.58 -1.51 -18.11
N LEU A 83 1.48 -1.33 -17.37
CA LEU A 83 0.12 -1.37 -17.92
C LEU A 83 -0.38 0.00 -18.37
N SER A 84 0.33 1.07 -18.00
CA SER A 84 0.10 2.37 -18.60
C SER A 84 0.52 2.34 -20.07
N GLY A 85 -0.26 2.98 -20.94
CA GLY A 85 -0.14 2.90 -22.41
C GLY A 85 1.22 3.28 -23.01
N SER A 86 2.20 3.68 -22.21
CA SER A 86 3.59 3.90 -22.64
C SER A 86 4.46 2.64 -22.70
N GLY A 87 4.01 1.49 -22.16
CA GLY A 87 4.81 0.26 -22.07
C GLY A 87 4.56 -0.78 -23.17
N PHE A 88 3.32 -0.92 -23.63
CA PHE A 88 2.94 -1.94 -24.61
C PHE A 88 1.86 -1.40 -25.56
N ASP A 89 2.22 -1.19 -26.82
CA ASP A 89 1.24 -0.81 -27.85
C ASP A 89 0.50 -2.05 -28.42
N HIS A 90 1.16 -3.22 -28.44
CA HIS A 90 0.61 -4.47 -28.98
C HIS A 90 1.11 -5.73 -28.24
N PRO A 91 0.28 -6.79 -28.10
CA PRO A 91 -1.13 -6.89 -28.51
C PRO A 91 -2.10 -6.33 -27.45
N VAL A 92 -3.05 -5.49 -27.89
CA VAL A 92 -3.98 -4.74 -27.02
C VAL A 92 -4.89 -5.66 -26.18
N TRP A 93 -5.24 -6.84 -26.67
CA TRP A 93 -6.09 -7.78 -25.92
C TRP A 93 -5.43 -8.25 -24.62
N LEU A 94 -4.10 -8.46 -24.64
CA LEU A 94 -3.36 -8.92 -23.47
C LEU A 94 -3.30 -7.82 -22.40
N LEU A 95 -3.08 -6.58 -22.84
CA LEU A 95 -3.14 -5.39 -21.98
C LEU A 95 -4.52 -5.23 -21.34
N ASN A 96 -5.59 -5.41 -22.10
CA ASN A 96 -6.96 -5.33 -21.57
C ASN A 96 -7.25 -6.41 -20.54
N VAL A 97 -6.82 -7.66 -20.78
CA VAL A 97 -6.96 -8.74 -19.80
C VAL A 97 -6.18 -8.43 -18.53
N ALA A 98 -4.94 -7.94 -18.64
CA ALA A 98 -4.15 -7.55 -17.49
C ALA A 98 -4.82 -6.43 -16.66
N ASN A 99 -5.36 -5.40 -17.33
CA ASN A 99 -6.09 -4.30 -16.70
C ASN A 99 -7.37 -4.78 -16.00
N VAL A 100 -8.12 -5.72 -16.60
CA VAL A 100 -9.31 -6.32 -15.95
C VAL A 100 -8.92 -7.12 -14.71
N CYS A 101 -7.87 -7.95 -14.79
CA CYS A 101 -7.37 -8.69 -13.63
C CYS A 101 -6.93 -7.75 -12.50
N MET A 102 -6.20 -6.68 -12.85
CA MET A 102 -5.78 -5.65 -11.88
C MET A 102 -6.99 -4.95 -11.26
N ALA A 103 -8.01 -4.59 -12.05
CA ALA A 103 -9.22 -3.97 -11.53
C ALA A 103 -9.95 -4.88 -10.54
N ILE A 104 -10.13 -6.17 -10.87
CA ILE A 104 -10.76 -7.15 -9.97
C ILE A 104 -9.97 -7.26 -8.65
N HIS A 105 -8.65 -7.38 -8.74
CA HIS A 105 -7.77 -7.45 -7.58
C HIS A 105 -7.88 -6.19 -6.69
N LEU A 106 -7.79 -5.00 -7.29
CA LEU A 106 -7.84 -3.72 -6.56
C LEU A 106 -9.21 -3.44 -5.95
N ILE A 107 -10.31 -3.86 -6.59
CA ILE A 107 -11.65 -3.78 -5.98
C ILE A 107 -11.69 -4.60 -4.69
N GLY A 108 -11.18 -5.83 -4.73
CA GLY A 108 -11.09 -6.70 -3.55
C GLY A 108 -10.24 -6.06 -2.44
N ALA A 109 -9.04 -5.58 -2.79
CA ALA A 109 -8.16 -4.90 -1.85
C ALA A 109 -8.82 -3.67 -1.23
N TYR A 110 -9.47 -2.82 -2.03
CA TYR A 110 -10.16 -1.63 -1.55
C TYR A 110 -11.25 -1.98 -0.52
N GLN A 111 -12.03 -3.04 -0.77
CA GLN A 111 -13.07 -3.47 0.17
C GLN A 111 -12.49 -3.86 1.53
N VAL A 112 -11.33 -4.52 1.56
CA VAL A 112 -10.66 -4.94 2.80
C VAL A 112 -10.04 -3.72 3.51
N PHE A 113 -9.26 -2.91 2.81
CA PHE A 113 -8.55 -1.77 3.41
C PHE A 113 -9.47 -0.62 3.85
N ALA A 114 -10.65 -0.48 3.24
CA ALA A 114 -11.62 0.54 3.66
C ALA A 114 -12.38 0.15 4.95
N GLN A 115 -12.53 -1.15 5.27
CA GLN A 115 -13.33 -1.57 6.44
C GLN A 115 -12.82 -1.00 7.77
N PRO A 116 -11.51 -1.02 8.09
CA PRO A 116 -11.02 -0.47 9.35
C PRO A 116 -11.36 1.02 9.49
N ILE A 117 -11.21 1.81 8.41
CA ILE A 117 -11.53 3.23 8.40
C ILE A 117 -13.03 3.46 8.64
N PHE A 118 -13.88 2.70 7.95
CA PHE A 118 -15.32 2.77 8.15
C PHE A 118 -15.70 2.39 9.59
N SER A 119 -15.15 1.30 10.12
CA SER A 119 -15.40 0.84 11.48
C SER A 119 -14.98 1.88 12.52
N LEU A 120 -13.79 2.47 12.37
CA LEU A 120 -13.26 3.48 13.29
C LEU A 120 -14.14 4.73 13.31
N VAL A 121 -14.51 5.28 12.15
CA VAL A 121 -15.35 6.48 12.09
C VAL A 121 -16.77 6.18 12.58
N GLU A 122 -17.37 5.09 12.14
CA GLU A 122 -18.73 4.71 12.54
C GLU A 122 -18.85 4.40 14.03
N SER A 123 -17.86 3.75 14.64
CA SER A 123 -17.84 3.48 16.08
C SER A 123 -17.58 4.75 16.88
N SER A 124 -16.63 5.59 16.45
CA SER A 124 -16.33 6.86 17.10
C SER A 124 -17.53 7.81 17.09
N CYS A 125 -18.22 7.93 15.96
CA CYS A 125 -19.43 8.76 15.87
C CYS A 125 -20.56 8.22 16.75
N ARG A 126 -20.75 6.89 16.80
CA ARG A 126 -21.75 6.25 17.67
C ARG A 126 -21.47 6.47 19.16
N GLN A 127 -20.20 6.39 19.57
CA GLN A 127 -19.81 6.67 20.96
C GLN A 127 -19.93 8.15 21.32
N ARG A 128 -19.60 9.04 20.38
CA ARG A 128 -19.61 10.49 20.61
C ARG A 128 -21.01 11.11 20.59
N TRP A 129 -21.91 10.60 19.76
CA TRP A 129 -23.26 11.12 19.58
C TRP A 129 -24.34 10.02 19.64
N PRO A 130 -24.49 9.34 20.80
CA PRO A 130 -25.46 8.25 20.95
C PRO A 130 -26.92 8.72 20.80
N GLU A 131 -27.19 9.99 21.13
CA GLU A 131 -28.51 10.64 21.09
C GLU A 131 -29.00 10.90 19.64
N VAL A 132 -28.09 10.95 18.66
CA VAL A 132 -28.42 11.33 17.29
C VAL A 132 -28.94 10.11 16.52
N LYS A 133 -30.26 10.07 16.31
CA LYS A 133 -30.95 8.99 15.57
C LYS A 133 -30.37 8.72 14.18
N PHE A 134 -29.87 9.74 13.49
CA PHE A 134 -29.21 9.55 12.18
C PHE A 134 -28.00 8.61 12.24
N VAL A 135 -27.26 8.62 13.35
CA VAL A 135 -26.04 7.81 13.57
C VAL A 135 -26.38 6.44 14.16
N THR A 136 -27.36 6.38 15.07
CA THR A 136 -27.67 5.16 15.84
C THR A 136 -28.84 4.33 15.31
N MET A 137 -29.73 4.90 14.48
CA MET A 137 -30.93 4.21 14.00
C MET A 137 -30.62 3.33 12.78
N ASP A 138 -30.63 2.02 13.00
CA ASP A 138 -30.59 1.03 11.93
C ASP A 138 -32.01 0.77 11.41
N HIS A 139 -32.23 1.02 10.12
CA HIS A 139 -33.51 0.81 9.45
C HIS A 139 -33.51 -0.57 8.79
N GLN A 140 -34.55 -1.37 9.01
CA GLN A 140 -34.68 -2.66 8.34
C GLN A 140 -35.38 -2.48 7.00
N ILE A 141 -34.67 -2.78 5.92
CA ILE A 141 -35.23 -2.83 4.57
C ILE A 141 -35.33 -4.30 4.17
N THR A 142 -36.55 -4.81 4.09
CA THR A 142 -36.82 -6.15 3.56
C THR A 142 -36.97 -6.05 2.05
N ILE A 143 -36.10 -6.72 1.30
CA ILE A 143 -36.17 -6.73 -0.17
C ILE A 143 -37.03 -7.92 -0.61
N PRO A 144 -38.23 -7.69 -1.18
CA PRO A 144 -39.18 -8.79 -1.48
C PRO A 144 -38.65 -9.79 -2.50
N PHE A 145 -37.78 -9.35 -3.43
CA PHE A 145 -37.30 -10.17 -4.55
C PHE A 145 -36.14 -11.11 -4.18
N LEU A 146 -35.47 -10.90 -3.03
CA LEU A 146 -34.31 -11.66 -2.56
C LEU A 146 -34.68 -12.56 -1.38
N GLY A 147 -35.82 -13.24 -1.49
CA GLY A 147 -36.27 -14.25 -0.51
C GLY A 147 -36.58 -13.70 0.89
N GLY A 148 -36.92 -12.41 1.02
CA GLY A 148 -37.25 -11.80 2.32
C GLY A 148 -36.03 -11.48 3.19
N THR A 149 -34.83 -11.41 2.61
CA THR A 149 -33.64 -10.95 3.33
C THR A 149 -33.82 -9.52 3.83
N SER A 150 -33.63 -9.34 5.14
CA SER A 150 -33.76 -8.05 5.81
C SER A 150 -32.37 -7.44 5.97
N PHE A 151 -32.15 -6.28 5.35
CA PHE A 151 -30.91 -5.53 5.46
C PHE A 151 -31.05 -4.44 6.50
N GLN A 152 -30.09 -4.36 7.42
CA GLN A 152 -29.98 -3.22 8.34
C GLN A 152 -29.20 -2.10 7.65
N VAL A 153 -29.92 -1.07 7.22
CA VAL A 153 -29.35 0.10 6.55
C VAL A 153 -29.36 1.27 7.52
N ASN A 154 -28.21 1.89 7.67
CA ASN A 154 -28.02 3.07 8.48
C ASN A 154 -27.68 4.25 7.56
N TRP A 155 -28.48 5.31 7.58
CA TRP A 155 -28.30 6.44 6.68
C TRP A 155 -26.96 7.15 6.85
N PHE A 156 -26.45 7.25 8.08
CA PHE A 156 -25.11 7.76 8.32
C PHE A 156 -24.05 6.92 7.60
N ARG A 157 -24.12 5.59 7.68
CA ARG A 157 -23.16 4.70 7.00
C ARG A 157 -23.21 4.87 5.49
N VAL A 158 -24.40 5.00 4.90
CA VAL A 158 -24.56 5.22 3.46
C VAL A 158 -23.92 6.54 3.05
N VAL A 159 -24.29 7.65 3.71
CA VAL A 159 -23.75 8.98 3.39
C VAL A 159 -22.24 9.03 3.58
N TRP A 160 -21.73 8.53 4.71
CA TRP A 160 -20.31 8.54 5.02
C TRP A 160 -19.49 7.71 4.03
N ARG A 161 -19.89 6.47 3.75
CA ARG A 161 -19.16 5.59 2.83
C ARG A 161 -19.18 6.13 1.40
N SER A 162 -20.31 6.66 0.94
CA SER A 162 -20.39 7.31 -0.37
C SER A 162 -19.53 8.57 -0.45
N ALA A 163 -19.53 9.41 0.59
CA ALA A 163 -18.68 10.59 0.66
C ALA A 163 -17.19 10.21 0.64
N TYR A 164 -16.79 9.19 1.41
CA TYR A 164 -15.43 8.67 1.40
C TYR A 164 -15.00 8.22 0.01
N VAL A 165 -15.83 7.41 -0.67
CA VAL A 165 -15.54 6.97 -2.04
C VAL A 165 -15.39 8.18 -2.97
N ALA A 166 -16.35 9.10 -2.97
CA ALA A 166 -16.30 10.29 -3.82
C ALA A 166 -15.03 11.13 -3.59
N VAL A 167 -14.66 11.37 -2.33
CA VAL A 167 -13.44 12.12 -1.99
C VAL A 167 -12.19 11.37 -2.47
N THR A 168 -12.08 10.07 -2.20
CA THR A 168 -10.92 9.27 -2.65
C THR A 168 -10.81 9.22 -4.18
N THR A 169 -11.94 9.15 -4.90
CA THR A 169 -11.95 9.24 -6.38
C THR A 169 -11.46 10.59 -6.87
N VAL A 170 -11.88 11.70 -6.25
CA VAL A 170 -11.37 13.03 -6.60
C VAL A 170 -9.87 13.10 -6.40
N PHE A 171 -9.35 12.64 -5.24
CA PHE A 171 -7.92 12.59 -5.00
C PHE A 171 -7.16 11.74 -6.04
N ALA A 172 -7.70 10.56 -6.39
CA ALA A 172 -7.11 9.70 -7.41
C ALA A 172 -7.04 10.37 -8.79
N THR A 173 -8.07 11.14 -9.17
CA THR A 173 -8.07 11.87 -10.45
C THR A 173 -7.13 13.09 -10.47
N VAL A 174 -6.92 13.75 -9.34
CA VAL A 174 -6.08 14.96 -9.22
C VAL A 174 -4.59 14.62 -9.09
N LEU A 175 -4.25 13.45 -8.56
CA LEU A 175 -2.86 13.05 -8.30
C LEU A 175 -2.51 11.73 -9.02
N PRO A 176 -2.31 11.73 -10.35
CA PRO A 176 -2.03 10.52 -11.12
C PRO A 176 -0.57 10.05 -11.02
N PHE A 177 0.09 10.26 -9.88
CA PHE A 177 1.52 9.93 -9.66
C PHE A 177 1.69 8.68 -8.83
N PHE A 178 1.14 7.56 -9.31
CA PHE A 178 1.07 6.31 -8.54
C PHE A 178 2.41 5.90 -7.92
N ASN A 179 3.47 5.77 -8.73
CA ASN A 179 4.79 5.33 -8.24
C ASN A 179 5.43 6.31 -7.25
N VAL A 180 5.24 7.62 -7.43
CA VAL A 180 5.82 8.61 -6.50
C VAL A 180 5.10 8.57 -5.15
N LEU A 181 3.78 8.38 -5.16
CA LEU A 181 2.98 8.24 -3.95
C LEU A 181 3.28 6.92 -3.24
N LEU A 182 3.42 5.81 -3.97
CA LEU A 182 3.82 4.52 -3.38
C LEU A 182 5.19 4.61 -2.71
N ALA A 183 6.20 5.13 -3.41
CA ALA A 183 7.53 5.31 -2.85
C ALA A 183 7.52 6.20 -1.59
N LEU A 184 6.72 7.27 -1.58
CA LEU A 184 6.59 8.17 -0.43
C LEU A 184 5.89 7.47 0.75
N ILE A 185 4.78 6.77 0.50
CA ILE A 185 4.05 6.01 1.52
C ILE A 185 4.94 4.90 2.08
N GLY A 186 5.65 4.18 1.22
CA GLY A 186 6.64 3.16 1.58
C GLY A 186 7.74 3.73 2.46
N ALA A 187 8.36 4.84 2.06
CA ALA A 187 9.39 5.50 2.85
C ALA A 187 8.86 5.98 4.22
N ALA A 188 7.65 6.52 4.27
CA ALA A 188 7.05 7.02 5.50
C ALA A 188 6.63 5.90 6.46
N SER A 189 6.14 4.77 5.95
CA SER A 189 5.63 3.66 6.77
C SER A 189 6.70 2.63 7.12
N PHE A 190 7.69 2.42 6.25
CA PHE A 190 8.65 1.33 6.38
C PHE A 190 9.48 1.40 7.66
N TRP A 191 10.17 2.51 7.93
CA TRP A 191 10.96 2.60 9.16
C TRP A 191 10.12 2.50 10.43
N PRO A 192 9.09 3.32 10.67
CA PRO A 192 8.39 3.30 11.95
C PRO A 192 7.61 2.01 12.16
N LEU A 193 6.93 1.49 11.14
CA LEU A 193 6.00 0.36 11.28
C LEU A 193 6.65 -1.00 11.00
N THR A 194 7.52 -1.10 10.00
CA THR A 194 8.13 -2.39 9.61
C THR A 194 9.42 -2.69 10.35
N VAL A 195 10.16 -1.66 10.78
CA VAL A 195 11.50 -1.85 11.35
C VAL A 195 11.54 -1.47 12.82
N TYR A 196 11.32 -0.19 13.14
CA TYR A 196 11.49 0.35 14.48
C TYR A 196 10.54 -0.31 15.48
N PHE A 197 9.24 -0.32 15.21
CA PHE A 197 8.25 -0.84 16.14
C PHE A 197 8.46 -2.33 16.47
N PRO A 198 8.63 -3.25 15.49
CA PRO A 198 8.91 -4.66 15.79
C PRO A 198 10.23 -4.89 16.51
N ILE A 199 11.28 -4.12 16.20
CA ILE A 199 12.58 -4.23 16.87
C ILE A 199 12.46 -3.82 18.34
N GLU A 200 11.84 -2.69 18.64
CA GLU A 200 11.64 -2.23 20.01
C GLU A 200 10.72 -3.18 20.79
N MET A 201 9.68 -3.70 20.14
CA MET A 201 8.83 -4.75 20.73
C MET A 201 9.66 -6.00 21.08
N TYR A 202 10.54 -6.45 20.19
CA TYR A 202 11.41 -7.59 20.45
C TYR A 202 12.39 -7.33 21.61
N ILE A 203 13.04 -6.16 21.64
CA ILE A 203 13.96 -5.78 22.73
C ILE A 203 13.24 -5.77 24.08
N ALA A 204 12.04 -5.19 24.14
CA ALA A 204 11.23 -5.12 25.34
C ALA A 204 10.74 -6.50 25.81
N ARG A 205 10.31 -7.37 24.90
CA ARG A 205 9.79 -8.71 25.21
C ARG A 205 10.88 -9.71 25.56
N ALA A 206 11.97 -9.75 24.79
CA ALA A 206 13.10 -10.65 25.02
C ALA A 206 14.06 -10.14 26.11
N LYS A 207 13.83 -8.94 26.65
CA LYS A 207 14.68 -8.29 27.67
C LYS A 207 16.15 -8.28 27.25
N VAL A 208 16.41 -7.90 25.99
CA VAL A 208 17.76 -7.88 25.44
C VAL A 208 18.60 -6.87 26.24
N LEU A 209 19.75 -7.32 26.75
CA LEU A 209 20.66 -6.48 27.51
C LEU A 209 21.13 -5.29 26.67
N LYS A 210 20.96 -4.07 27.21
CA LYS A 210 21.48 -2.86 26.58
C LYS A 210 23.00 -2.99 26.39
N PHE A 211 23.49 -2.54 25.24
CA PHE A 211 24.89 -2.67 24.80
C PHE A 211 25.38 -4.10 24.55
N SER A 212 24.51 -5.12 24.60
CA SER A 212 24.85 -6.43 24.04
C SER A 212 25.08 -6.32 22.54
N PHE A 213 25.87 -7.24 21.98
CA PHE A 213 26.09 -7.34 20.53
C PHE A 213 24.77 -7.40 19.74
N SER A 214 23.80 -8.20 20.23
CA SER A 214 22.48 -8.30 19.60
C SER A 214 21.70 -6.97 19.64
N TRP A 215 21.79 -6.23 20.76
CA TRP A 215 21.15 -4.92 20.88
C TRP A 215 21.77 -3.90 19.93
N MET A 216 23.11 -3.86 19.86
CA MET A 216 23.82 -2.96 18.94
C MET A 216 23.51 -3.28 17.48
N CYS A 217 23.43 -4.57 17.12
CA CYS A 217 23.07 -5.00 15.77
C CYS A 217 21.64 -4.57 15.39
N LEU A 218 20.66 -4.76 16.29
CA LEU A 218 19.28 -4.35 16.07
C LEU A 218 19.13 -2.82 15.94
N GLN A 219 19.83 -2.06 16.78
CA GLN A 219 19.82 -0.59 16.70
C GLN A 219 20.51 -0.08 15.44
N ALA A 220 21.64 -0.69 15.06
CA ALA A 220 22.32 -0.37 13.80
C ALA A 220 21.45 -0.66 12.58
N LEU A 221 20.76 -1.80 12.56
CA LEU A 221 19.79 -2.14 11.51
C LEU A 221 18.67 -1.10 11.42
N SER A 222 18.07 -0.73 12.56
CA SER A 222 17.05 0.31 12.62
C SER A 222 17.54 1.65 12.08
N LEU A 223 18.77 2.06 12.45
CA LEU A 223 19.38 3.30 11.97
C LEU A 223 19.65 3.26 10.46
N VAL A 224 20.17 2.16 9.93
CA VAL A 224 20.39 2.00 8.48
C VAL A 224 19.07 2.09 7.73
N CYS A 225 18.03 1.39 8.19
CA CYS A 225 16.70 1.46 7.59
C CYS A 225 16.06 2.85 7.69
N LEU A 226 16.34 3.61 8.77
CA LEU A 226 15.92 5.00 8.90
C LEU A 226 16.56 5.85 7.80
N LEU A 227 17.88 5.75 7.63
CA LEU A 227 18.61 6.51 6.60
C LEU A 227 18.11 6.17 5.20
N VAL A 228 17.89 4.88 4.93
CA VAL A 228 17.30 4.41 3.67
C VAL A 228 15.91 5.03 3.44
N SER A 229 15.06 5.05 4.46
CA SER A 229 13.72 5.63 4.39
C SER A 229 13.77 7.14 4.15
N LEU A 230 14.68 7.87 4.80
CA LEU A 230 14.86 9.30 4.60
C LEU A 230 15.33 9.62 3.18
N VAL A 231 16.26 8.83 2.63
CA VAL A 231 16.73 8.98 1.25
C VAL A 231 15.61 8.67 0.26
N ALA A 232 14.84 7.61 0.48
CA ALA A 232 13.68 7.27 -0.36
C ALA A 232 12.59 8.36 -0.31
N ALA A 233 12.31 8.92 0.87
CA ALA A 233 11.39 10.04 1.02
C ALA A 233 11.88 11.28 0.27
N ALA A 234 13.16 11.63 0.39
CA ALA A 234 13.75 12.76 -0.35
C ALA A 234 13.64 12.56 -1.87
N GLY A 235 13.95 11.36 -2.37
CA GLY A 235 13.79 11.03 -3.79
C GLY A 235 12.35 11.11 -4.27
N SER A 236 11.40 10.63 -3.48
CA SER A 236 9.98 10.69 -3.80
C SER A 236 9.46 12.13 -3.82
N VAL A 237 9.87 12.97 -2.87
CA VAL A 237 9.52 14.40 -2.84
C VAL A 237 10.12 15.14 -4.04
N ALA A 238 11.38 14.87 -4.38
CA ALA A 238 12.02 15.44 -5.56
C ALA A 238 11.28 15.03 -6.86
N GLY A 239 10.94 13.75 -6.98
CA GLY A 239 10.11 13.22 -8.07
C GLY A 239 8.75 13.89 -8.15
N LEU A 240 8.06 14.06 -7.01
CA LEU A 240 6.76 14.71 -6.94
C LEU A 240 6.82 16.17 -7.40
N ILE A 241 7.81 16.93 -6.92
CA ILE A 241 8.02 18.32 -7.33
C ILE A 241 8.24 18.41 -8.83
N GLN A 242 9.03 17.49 -9.40
CA GLN A 242 9.29 17.47 -10.84
C GLN A 242 8.03 17.13 -11.64
N SER A 243 7.25 16.14 -11.20
CA SER A 243 5.98 15.77 -11.84
C SER A 243 4.95 16.90 -11.75
N LEU A 244 4.87 17.61 -10.63
CA LEU A 244 3.94 18.73 -10.43
C LEU A 244 4.26 19.95 -11.31
N LYS A 245 5.53 20.19 -11.66
CA LYS A 245 5.91 21.29 -12.57
C LYS A 245 5.33 21.10 -13.98
N THR A 246 5.26 19.86 -14.44
CA THR A 246 4.76 19.50 -15.78
C THR A 246 3.25 19.27 -15.77
N TYR A 247 2.67 18.96 -14.61
CA TYR A 247 1.27 18.61 -14.48
C TYR A 247 0.33 19.80 -14.71
N ARG A 248 -0.64 19.60 -15.61
CA ARG A 248 -1.79 20.49 -15.82
C ARG A 248 -3.05 19.73 -15.45
N PRO A 249 -3.69 20.03 -14.31
CA PRO A 249 -4.89 19.30 -13.89
C PRO A 249 -5.97 19.41 -14.98
N PHE A 250 -6.58 18.27 -15.31
CA PHE A 250 -7.71 18.13 -16.25
C PHE A 250 -7.45 18.52 -17.71
N LYS A 251 -6.19 18.60 -18.16
CA LYS A 251 -5.89 18.59 -19.61
C LYS A 251 -5.69 17.17 -20.09
N ASN A 252 -6.60 16.69 -20.93
CA ASN A 252 -6.39 15.50 -21.74
C ASN A 252 -5.39 15.88 -22.83
N GLU A 253 -4.21 15.24 -22.85
CA GLU A 253 -3.45 15.19 -24.11
C GLU A 253 -4.23 14.27 -25.05
N VAL A 254 -4.85 14.91 -26.04
CA VAL A 254 -5.47 14.24 -27.20
C VAL A 254 -4.37 13.86 -28.17
#